data_AF-A0A949LYY9-F1
#
_entry.id   AF-A0A949LYY9-F1
#
_cell.length_a   1.000
_cell.length_b   1.000
_cell.length_c   1.000
_cell.angle_alpha   90.00
_cell.angle_beta   90.00
_cell.angle_gamma   90.00
#
_symmetry.space_group_name_H-M   'P 1'
#
loop_
_entity.id
_entity.type
_entity.pdbx_description
1 polymer ?
#
loop_
_entity_poly.entity_id
_entity_poly.type
_entity_poly.pdbx_seq_one_letter_code
_entity_poly.pdbx_strand_id
1 'polypeptide(L)'
;MTSARGTSGASDEALLNAFLGGERFLVTGPPCWNALGLGSTAMFAVTLVYNTRRSGEFQLGGRRFLLRRVYFPEQPTAEWFIVDLLQHHDMAGVGLSVLREGLVATLRSGRWNRMRLRKMAETYGTKATLALVDEALLETEASAA
;
A
#
# COMPACT_ATOMS: atom_id res chain seq x y z
N MET A 1 17.10 -31.28 -14.40
CA MET A 1 15.84 -31.14 -13.63
C MET A 1 15.64 -29.66 -13.35
N THR A 2 14.74 -29.00 -14.08
CA THR A 2 14.47 -27.56 -13.94
C THR A 2 13.48 -27.35 -12.80
N SER A 3 13.95 -26.83 -11.66
CA SER A 3 13.09 -26.42 -10.56
C SER A 3 12.27 -25.20 -10.98
N ALA A 4 10.96 -25.40 -11.15
CA ALA A 4 10.01 -24.33 -11.35
C ALA A 4 9.88 -23.52 -10.05
N ARG A 5 10.49 -22.32 -10.04
CA ARG A 5 10.19 -21.27 -9.07
C ARG A 5 8.82 -20.69 -9.42
N GLY A 6 7.79 -20.96 -8.62
CA GLY A 6 6.50 -20.30 -8.81
C GLY A 6 5.32 -20.96 -8.11
N THR A 7 5.30 -20.98 -6.77
CA THR A 7 4.09 -21.39 -6.02
C THR A 7 3.84 -20.61 -4.73
N SER A 8 4.80 -19.81 -4.23
CA SER A 8 4.62 -19.13 -2.93
C SER A 8 3.45 -18.15 -2.88
N GLY A 9 3.11 -17.46 -3.98
CA GLY A 9 2.01 -16.47 -3.99
C GLY A 9 0.63 -17.12 -4.05
N ALA A 10 0.45 -18.12 -4.91
CA ALA A 10 -0.81 -18.85 -5.04
C ALA A 10 -1.18 -19.61 -3.75
N SER A 11 -0.18 -20.10 -3.02
CA SER A 11 -0.41 -20.74 -1.71
C SER A 11 -0.91 -19.77 -0.64
N ASP A 12 -0.41 -18.52 -0.62
CA ASP A 12 -0.83 -17.54 0.39
C ASP A 12 -2.24 -17.07 0.17
N GLU A 13 -2.59 -16.81 -1.09
CA GLU A 13 -3.94 -16.42 -1.48
C GLU A 13 -4.95 -17.53 -1.14
N ALA A 14 -4.61 -18.79 -1.42
CA ALA A 14 -5.46 -19.94 -1.06
C ALA A 14 -5.62 -20.09 0.46
N LEU A 15 -4.54 -19.94 1.23
CA LEU A 15 -4.57 -20.01 2.69
C LEU A 15 -5.44 -18.88 3.29
N LEU A 16 -5.26 -17.65 2.81
CA LEU A 16 -6.04 -16.49 3.24
C LEU A 16 -7.51 -16.65 2.87
N ASN A 17 -7.81 -17.14 1.67
CA ASN A 17 -9.17 -17.36 1.22
C ASN A 17 -9.89 -18.42 2.07
N ALA A 18 -9.25 -19.56 2.34
CA ALA A 18 -9.79 -20.59 3.22
C ALA A 18 -9.97 -20.06 4.66
N PHE A 19 -9.00 -19.30 5.17
CA PHE A 19 -9.03 -18.76 6.53
C PHE A 19 -10.10 -17.67 6.74
N LEU A 20 -10.29 -16.81 5.73
CA LEU A 20 -11.28 -15.73 5.73
C LEU A 20 -12.66 -16.18 5.24
N GLY A 21 -12.77 -17.40 4.71
CA GLY A 21 -14.03 -18.02 4.30
C GLY A 21 -14.63 -17.37 3.06
N GLY A 22 -13.83 -17.13 2.01
CA GLY A 22 -14.31 -16.53 0.76
C GLY A 22 -14.49 -15.02 0.78
N GLU A 23 -14.18 -14.37 1.90
CA GLU A 23 -14.35 -12.93 2.01
C GLU A 23 -13.25 -12.13 1.34
N ARG A 24 -13.60 -10.90 0.95
CA ARG A 24 -12.66 -10.01 0.28
C ARG A 24 -11.50 -9.67 1.20
N PHE A 25 -10.31 -9.75 0.63
CA PHE A 25 -9.09 -9.30 1.27
C PHE A 25 -8.18 -8.62 0.26
N LEU A 26 -7.26 -7.85 0.80
CA LEU A 26 -6.24 -7.15 0.04
C LEU A 26 -4.89 -7.36 0.72
N VAL A 27 -3.97 -7.98 0.01
CA VAL A 27 -2.57 -8.07 0.44
C VAL A 27 -1.90 -6.72 0.16
N THR A 28 -1.29 -6.13 1.18
CA THR A 28 -0.55 -4.86 1.10
C THR A 28 0.76 -4.97 1.91
N GLY A 29 1.44 -3.85 2.13
CA GLY A 29 2.66 -3.76 2.92
C GLY A 29 3.90 -3.48 2.08
N PRO A 30 5.10 -3.64 2.67
CA PRO A 30 6.34 -3.15 2.06
C PRO A 30 6.65 -3.63 0.64
N PRO A 31 6.35 -4.88 0.23
CA PRO A 31 6.53 -5.27 -1.18
C PRO A 31 5.70 -4.40 -2.15
N CYS A 32 4.46 -4.05 -1.79
CA CYS A 32 3.61 -3.19 -2.61
C CYS A 32 4.10 -1.74 -2.57
N TRP A 33 4.51 -1.26 -1.39
CA TRP A 33 4.99 0.10 -1.20
C TRP A 33 6.33 0.37 -1.89
N ASN A 34 7.28 -0.57 -1.80
CA ASN A 34 8.59 -0.45 -2.44
C ASN A 34 8.45 -0.37 -3.98
N ALA A 35 7.47 -1.09 -4.55
CA ALA A 35 7.19 -1.06 -5.99
C ALA A 35 6.71 0.32 -6.50
N LEU A 36 6.20 1.19 -5.61
CA LEU A 36 5.82 2.56 -5.97
C LEU A 36 7.04 3.43 -6.29
N GLY A 37 8.23 3.08 -5.77
CA GLY A 37 9.46 3.84 -6.01
C GLY A 37 9.47 5.21 -5.31
N LEU A 38 8.80 5.34 -4.17
CA LEU A 38 8.70 6.57 -3.38
C LEU A 38 9.80 6.69 -2.30
N GLY A 39 10.81 5.81 -2.33
CA GLY A 39 11.92 5.80 -1.36
C GLY A 39 11.76 4.82 -0.19
N SER A 40 10.66 4.07 -0.12
CA SER A 40 10.56 2.93 0.82
C SER A 40 11.37 1.75 0.30
N THR A 41 12.16 1.13 1.18
CA THR A 41 12.98 -0.06 0.90
C THR A 41 12.86 -1.11 2.00
N ALA A 42 11.82 -1.04 2.82
CA ALA A 42 11.68 -1.94 3.97
C ALA A 42 11.42 -3.38 3.51
N MET A 43 12.03 -4.32 4.22
CA MET A 43 11.64 -5.73 4.18
C MET A 43 10.88 -6.05 5.46
N PHE A 44 9.70 -6.63 5.32
CA PHE A 44 8.87 -7.01 6.46
C PHE A 44 8.63 -8.50 6.44
N ALA A 45 8.94 -9.16 7.56
CA ALA A 45 8.82 -10.61 7.70
C ALA A 45 7.37 -11.09 7.92
N VAL A 46 6.42 -10.14 7.92
CA VAL A 46 4.98 -10.35 8.06
C VAL A 46 4.28 -9.82 6.82
N THR A 47 3.27 -10.54 6.35
CA THR A 47 2.41 -10.07 5.25
C THR A 47 1.24 -9.29 5.84
N LEU A 48 1.08 -8.03 5.46
CA LEU A 48 -0.05 -7.20 5.88
C LEU A 48 -1.26 -7.50 4.99
N VAL A 49 -2.40 -7.81 5.60
CA VAL A 49 -3.63 -8.18 4.89
C VAL A 49 -4.81 -7.39 5.42
N TYR A 50 -5.45 -6.62 4.55
CA TYR A 50 -6.70 -5.93 4.84
C TYR A 50 -7.87 -6.85 4.53
N ASN A 51 -8.87 -6.86 5.39
CA ASN A 51 -10.07 -7.66 5.22
C ASN A 51 -11.26 -7.01 5.94
N THR A 52 -12.46 -7.53 5.74
CA THR A 52 -13.70 -7.02 6.33
C THR A 52 -14.11 -7.73 7.63
N ARG A 53 -13.42 -8.80 8.03
CA ARG A 53 -13.85 -9.70 9.11
C ARG A 53 -13.13 -9.51 10.43
N ARG A 54 -11.79 -9.54 10.43
CA ARG A 54 -10.98 -9.74 11.64
C ARG A 54 -9.68 -8.94 11.61
N SER A 55 -9.17 -8.65 12.80
CA SER A 55 -7.86 -8.05 13.02
C SER A 55 -7.03 -8.96 13.93
N GLY A 56 -5.72 -8.97 13.74
CA GLY A 56 -4.79 -9.72 14.59
C GLY A 56 -3.64 -10.34 13.80
N GLU A 57 -2.67 -10.88 14.51
CA GLU A 57 -1.57 -11.64 13.92
C GLU A 57 -1.92 -13.12 13.89
N PHE A 58 -1.69 -13.76 12.73
CA PHE A 58 -2.00 -15.16 12.51
C PHE A 58 -0.85 -15.85 11.80
N GLN A 59 -0.61 -17.11 12.12
CA GLN A 59 0.35 -17.94 11.41
C GLN A 59 -0.40 -18.99 10.58
N LEU A 60 -0.26 -18.94 9.25
CA LEU A 60 -0.90 -19.88 8.32
C LEU A 60 0.19 -20.53 7.46
N GLY A 61 0.23 -21.86 7.42
CA GLY A 61 1.23 -22.59 6.61
C GLY A 61 2.69 -22.22 6.92
N GLY A 62 2.99 -21.85 8.17
CA GLY A 62 4.32 -21.40 8.59
C GLY A 62 4.64 -19.92 8.31
N ARG A 63 3.75 -19.17 7.64
CA ARG A 63 3.91 -17.74 7.35
C ARG A 63 3.11 -16.89 8.32
N ARG A 64 3.64 -15.70 8.63
CA ARG A 64 2.98 -14.75 9.53
C ARG A 64 2.22 -13.69 8.72
N PHE A 65 0.96 -13.50 9.10
CA PHE A 65 0.06 -12.53 8.51
C PHE A 65 -0.44 -11.58 9.59
N LEU A 66 -0.33 -10.28 9.35
CA LEU A 66 -0.95 -9.25 10.16
C LEU A 66 -2.25 -8.85 9.47
N LEU A 67 -3.38 -9.30 10.00
CA LEU A 67 -4.70 -8.97 9.48
C LEU A 67 -5.18 -7.67 10.13
N ARG A 68 -5.71 -6.76 9.31
CA ARG A 68 -6.37 -5.54 9.77
C ARG A 68 -7.77 -5.47 9.17
N ARG A 69 -8.76 -5.26 10.03
CA ARG A 69 -10.13 -4.98 9.62
C ARG A 69 -10.27 -3.51 9.24
N VAL A 70 -10.15 -3.21 7.95
CA VAL A 70 -10.24 -1.84 7.42
C VAL A 70 -11.07 -1.83 6.15
N TYR A 71 -11.63 -0.67 5.84
CA TYR A 71 -12.29 -0.44 4.56
C TYR A 71 -11.24 -0.15 3.50
N PHE A 72 -11.29 -0.85 2.38
CA PHE A 72 -10.36 -0.71 1.25
C PHE A 72 -11.15 -0.74 -0.06
N PRO A 73 -10.62 -0.15 -1.16
CA PRO A 73 -11.29 -0.12 -2.44
C PRO A 73 -11.44 -1.53 -3.03
N GLU A 74 -12.51 -1.75 -3.78
CA GLU A 74 -12.74 -3.02 -4.48
C GLU A 74 -11.66 -3.30 -5.53
N GLN A 75 -11.14 -2.24 -6.16
CA GLN A 75 -10.03 -2.29 -7.10
C GLN A 75 -8.94 -1.34 -6.61
N PRO A 76 -7.94 -1.83 -5.86
CA PRO A 76 -6.86 -1.00 -5.37
C PRO A 76 -6.01 -0.49 -6.54
N THR A 77 -5.89 0.83 -6.65
CA THR A 77 -5.03 1.47 -7.65
C THR A 77 -3.69 1.83 -7.03
N ALA A 78 -2.69 2.11 -7.86
CA ALA A 78 -1.38 2.57 -7.38
C ALA A 78 -1.53 3.80 -6.46
N GLU A 79 -2.42 4.72 -6.80
CA GLU A 79 -2.71 5.90 -5.98
C GLU A 79 -3.25 5.56 -4.58
N TRP A 80 -4.05 4.50 -4.46
CA TRP A 80 -4.49 4.04 -3.15
C TRP A 80 -3.33 3.49 -2.33
N PHE A 81 -2.41 2.72 -2.95
CA PHE A 81 -1.21 2.24 -2.25
C PHE A 81 -0.27 3.36 -1.81
N ILE A 82 -0.26 4.51 -2.52
CA ILE A 82 0.47 5.71 -2.06
C ILE A 82 -0.14 6.23 -0.75
N VAL A 83 -1.46 6.35 -0.70
CA VAL A 83 -2.19 6.77 0.51
C VAL A 83 -1.97 5.78 1.66
N ASP A 84 -1.97 4.49 1.35
CA ASP A 84 -1.69 3.41 2.29
C ASP A 84 -0.26 3.52 2.87
N LEU A 85 0.75 3.71 2.01
CA LEU A 85 2.14 3.91 2.41
C LEU A 85 2.31 5.15 3.29
N LEU A 86 1.69 6.28 2.93
CA LEU A 86 1.77 7.51 3.72
C LEU A 86 1.21 7.32 5.14
N GLN A 87 0.15 6.51 5.29
CA GLN A 87 -0.41 6.20 6.61
C GLN A 87 0.41 5.18 7.40
N HIS A 88 1.21 4.35 6.72
CA HIS A 88 2.01 3.29 7.33
C HIS A 88 3.51 3.53 7.16
N HIS A 89 3.92 4.80 7.06
CA HIS A 89 5.31 5.17 6.81
C HIS A 89 6.27 4.62 7.88
N ASP A 90 5.82 4.54 9.13
CA ASP A 90 6.57 3.93 10.23
C ASP A 90 6.84 2.43 9.98
N MET A 91 5.83 1.69 9.52
CA MET A 91 5.98 0.28 9.15
C MET A 91 6.86 0.11 7.91
N ALA A 92 6.82 1.08 7.02
CA ALA A 92 7.66 1.15 5.83
C ALA A 92 9.09 1.66 6.11
N GLY A 93 9.41 1.98 7.38
CA GLY A 93 10.74 2.41 7.83
C GLY A 93 11.22 3.71 7.17
N VAL A 94 10.31 4.58 6.75
CA VAL A 94 10.61 5.79 5.96
C VAL A 94 9.90 7.00 6.56
N GLY A 95 10.60 8.14 6.59
CA GLY A 95 10.05 9.40 7.07
C GLY A 95 9.06 10.00 6.06
N LEU A 96 8.05 10.71 6.57
CA LEU A 96 7.06 11.41 5.74
C LEU A 96 7.70 12.43 4.79
N SER A 97 8.80 13.08 5.19
CA SER A 97 9.55 14.01 4.34
C SER A 97 10.09 13.34 3.09
N VAL A 98 10.74 12.19 3.25
CA VAL A 98 11.29 11.38 2.14
C VAL A 98 10.16 10.90 1.22
N LEU A 99 9.06 10.42 1.79
CA LEU A 99 7.90 10.01 1.00
C LEU A 99 7.28 11.17 0.21
N ARG A 100 7.16 12.36 0.82
CA ARG A 100 6.65 13.56 0.16
C ARG A 100 7.55 13.96 -1.02
N GLU A 101 8.87 13.98 -0.83
CA GLU A 101 9.83 14.27 -1.89
C GLU A 101 9.74 13.27 -3.05
N GLY A 102 9.69 11.97 -2.73
CA GLY A 102 9.48 10.91 -3.73
C GLY A 102 8.14 11.04 -4.45
N LEU A 103 7.07 11.43 -3.74
CA LEU A 103 5.75 11.64 -4.31
C LEU A 103 5.75 12.81 -5.30
N VAL A 104 6.33 13.96 -4.92
CA VAL A 104 6.46 15.12 -5.82
C VAL A 104 7.28 14.76 -7.05
N ALA A 105 8.42 14.08 -6.89
CA ALA A 105 9.26 13.65 -8.02
C ALA A 105 8.50 12.74 -8.99
N THR A 106 7.75 11.77 -8.47
CA THR A 106 6.97 10.84 -9.30
C THR A 106 5.72 11.49 -9.92
N LEU A 107 5.09 12.45 -9.24
CA LEU A 107 4.01 13.28 -9.79
C LEU A 107 4.49 14.19 -10.93
N ARG A 108 5.71 14.75 -10.82
CA ARG A 108 6.35 15.52 -11.91
C ARG A 108 6.60 14.65 -13.14
N SER A 109 6.99 13.39 -12.93
CA SER A 109 7.18 12.43 -14.03
C SER A 109 5.87 11.91 -14.66
N GLY A 110 4.69 12.34 -14.16
CA GLY A 110 3.40 11.95 -14.72
C GLY A 110 3.00 10.50 -14.47
N ARG A 111 3.63 9.82 -13.50
CA ARG A 111 3.37 8.39 -13.21
C ARG A 111 1.98 8.12 -12.62
N TRP A 112 1.37 9.13 -12.00
CA TRP A 112 0.14 8.98 -11.22
C TRP A 112 -0.98 9.88 -11.73
N ASN A 113 -2.21 9.42 -11.59
CA ASN A 113 -3.38 10.25 -11.87
C ASN A 113 -3.68 11.15 -10.67
N ARG A 114 -3.43 12.46 -10.83
CA ARG A 114 -3.60 13.48 -9.78
C ARG A 114 -5.00 13.50 -9.16
N MET A 115 -6.04 13.47 -9.99
CA MET A 115 -7.44 13.47 -9.53
C MET A 115 -7.76 12.20 -8.74
N ARG A 116 -7.26 11.05 -9.21
CA ARG A 116 -7.46 9.77 -8.52
C ARG A 116 -6.71 9.73 -7.20
N LEU A 117 -5.48 10.25 -7.14
CA LEU A 117 -4.67 10.32 -5.92
C LEU A 117 -5.37 11.15 -4.84
N ARG A 118 -5.82 12.35 -5.20
CA ARG A 118 -6.60 13.19 -4.30
C ARG A 118 -7.87 12.47 -3.82
N LYS A 119 -8.64 11.88 -4.73
CA LYS A 119 -9.86 11.12 -4.39
C LYS A 119 -9.58 9.96 -3.44
N MET A 120 -8.48 9.22 -3.63
CA MET A 120 -8.10 8.14 -2.72
C MET A 120 -7.70 8.68 -1.33
N ALA A 121 -6.99 9.80 -1.27
CA ALA A 121 -6.61 10.44 -0.02
C ALA A 121 -7.83 10.97 0.74
N GLU A 122 -8.81 11.55 0.04
CA GLU A 122 -10.07 12.03 0.62
C GLU A 122 -10.92 10.88 1.17
N THR A 123 -10.93 9.73 0.47
CA THR A 123 -11.82 8.60 0.82
C THR A 123 -11.22 7.66 1.86
N TYR A 124 -9.91 7.39 1.78
CA TYR A 124 -9.23 6.36 2.57
C TYR A 124 -8.09 6.90 3.44
N GLY A 125 -7.70 8.15 3.28
CA GLY A 125 -6.65 8.80 4.05
C GLY A 125 -7.18 9.50 5.31
N THR A 126 -6.25 9.88 6.19
CA THR A 126 -6.55 10.83 7.27
C THR A 126 -6.53 12.27 6.75
N LYS A 127 -7.00 13.24 7.54
CA LYS A 127 -6.86 14.67 7.23
C LYS A 127 -5.40 15.07 6.99
N ALA A 128 -4.46 14.50 7.74
CA ALA A 128 -3.04 14.77 7.57
C ALA A 128 -2.51 14.18 6.26
N THR A 129 -2.94 12.97 5.90
CA THR A 129 -2.59 12.34 4.62
C THR A 129 -3.12 13.15 3.43
N LEU A 130 -4.37 13.62 3.52
CA LEU A 130 -4.96 14.48 2.49
C LEU A 130 -4.19 15.80 2.35
N ALA A 131 -3.88 16.46 3.45
CA ALA A 131 -3.11 17.70 3.43
C ALA A 131 -1.74 17.52 2.75
N LEU A 132 -1.01 16.45 3.09
CA LEU A 132 0.28 16.13 2.47
C LEU A 132 0.15 15.90 0.95
N VAL A 133 -0.90 15.17 0.53
CA VAL A 133 -1.17 14.94 -0.89
C VAL A 133 -1.51 16.24 -1.62
N ASP A 134 -2.38 17.08 -1.04
CA ASP A 134 -2.73 18.37 -1.62
C ASP A 134 -1.51 19.31 -1.73
N GLU A 135 -0.65 19.36 -0.70
CA GLU A 135 0.61 20.11 -0.75
C GLU A 135 1.54 19.60 -1.87
N ALA A 136 1.67 18.28 -2.03
CA ALA A 136 2.50 17.69 -3.08
C ALA A 136 1.96 17.98 -4.49
N LEU A 137 0.64 18.01 -4.65
CA LEU A 137 -0.02 18.39 -5.90
C LEU A 137 0.21 19.87 -6.23
N LEU A 138 0.01 20.77 -5.25
CA LEU A 138 0.23 22.20 -5.41
C LEU A 138 1.69 22.53 -5.76
N GLU A 139 2.66 21.89 -5.10
CA GLU A 139 4.08 22.08 -5.41
C GLU A 139 4.43 21.63 -6.83
N THR A 140 3.79 20.57 -7.31
CA THR A 140 3.99 20.06 -8.67
C THR A 140 3.43 21.03 -9.71
N GLU A 141 2.31 21.68 -9.43
CA GLU A 141 1.68 22.67 -10.31
C GLU A 141 2.45 24.00 -10.33
N ALA A 142 2.86 24.50 -9.16
CA ALA A 142 3.61 25.75 -9.05
C ALA A 142 4.98 25.70 -9.74
N SER A 143 5.62 24.54 -9.78
CA SER A 143 6.91 24.34 -10.44
C SER A 143 6.80 24.08 -11.95
N ALA A 144 5.58 23.91 -12.48
CA ALA A 144 5.31 23.72 -13.90
C ALA A 144 4.87 25.01 -14.61
N ALA A 145 4.59 26.07 -13.85
CA ALA A 145 4.28 27.43 -14.31
C ALA A 145 5.56 28.27 -14.42
#